data_AF-A0A0U3PCU3-F1
#
_entry.id   AF-A0A0U3PCU3-F1
#
_cell.length_a   1.000
_cell.length_b   1.000
_cell.length_c   1.000
_cell.angle_alpha   90.00
_cell.angle_beta   90.00
_cell.angle_gamma   90.00
#
_symmetry.space_group_name_H-M   'P 1'
#
loop_
_entity.id
_entity.type
_entity.pdbx_description
1 polymer ?
#
loop_
_entity_poly.entity_id
_entity_poly.type
_entity_poly.pdbx_seq_one_letter_code
_entity_poly.pdbx_strand_id
1 'polypeptide(L)'
;MVSDSFAAFGELTWHATSRLDITGGLRATHDRSEIDAFRADSYSTGMGFDFNRKASFSSVQPKLALGYQFTPDLRGFAVVSRGYKPGGFNHSISSTIDAASYNPESAWNFEAGVRSDLLDGRASLAASVYHIRSSTSRSMSGRSASSSSEMWARRKAPALNWKAHGAPQTA
;
A
#
# COMPACT_ATOMS: atom_id res chain seq x y z
N MET A 1 13.74 -16.57 -10.62
CA MET A 1 12.40 -16.28 -10.07
C MET A 1 11.54 -15.78 -11.22
N VAL A 2 10.44 -16.46 -11.51
CA VAL A 2 9.44 -16.02 -12.49
C VAL A 2 8.19 -15.64 -11.72
N SER A 3 7.61 -14.49 -12.03
CA SER A 3 6.38 -14.02 -11.41
C SER A 3 5.39 -13.61 -12.49
N ASP A 4 4.26 -14.30 -12.53
CA ASP A 4 3.15 -14.00 -13.43
C ASP A 4 2.03 -13.33 -12.63
N SER A 5 1.43 -12.27 -13.17
CA SER A 5 0.29 -11.60 -12.53
C SER A 5 -0.78 -11.27 -13.57
N PHE A 6 -2.02 -11.63 -13.27
CA PHE A 6 -3.18 -11.25 -14.05
C PHE A 6 -4.12 -10.40 -13.19
N ALA A 7 -4.67 -9.34 -13.77
CA ALA A 7 -5.63 -8.50 -13.08
C ALA A 7 -6.76 -8.03 -14.01
N ALA A 8 -7.97 -8.00 -13.46
CA ALA A 8 -9.15 -7.39 -14.07
C ALA A 8 -9.67 -6.28 -13.17
N PHE A 9 -10.13 -5.17 -13.74
CA PHE A 9 -10.65 -4.02 -12.99
C PHE A 9 -11.83 -3.36 -13.69
N GLY A 10 -12.69 -2.73 -12.88
CA GLY A 10 -13.79 -1.90 -13.35
C GLY A 10 -14.16 -0.85 -12.31
N GLU A 11 -14.58 0.32 -12.78
CA GLU A 11 -15.06 1.42 -11.95
C GLU A 11 -16.26 2.09 -12.62
N LEU A 12 -17.27 2.43 -11.82
CA LEU A 12 -18.49 3.11 -12.26
C LEU A 12 -18.75 4.29 -11.34
N THR A 13 -19.02 5.45 -11.93
CA THR A 13 -19.50 6.64 -11.22
C THR A 13 -20.96 6.88 -11.57
N TRP A 14 -21.78 7.01 -10.54
CA TRP A 14 -23.18 7.39 -10.63
C TRP A 14 -23.40 8.78 -10.06
N HIS A 15 -23.90 9.67 -10.91
CA HIS A 15 -24.38 11.00 -10.51
C HIS A 15 -25.79 10.85 -9.94
N ALA A 16 -25.88 10.52 -8.65
CA ALA A 16 -27.16 10.28 -7.98
C ALA A 16 -28.02 11.56 -7.93
N THR A 17 -27.39 12.73 -7.86
CA THR A 17 -28.03 14.05 -7.98
C THR A 17 -27.08 15.03 -8.68
N SER A 18 -27.50 16.28 -8.90
CA SER A 18 -26.61 17.35 -9.39
C SER A 18 -25.46 17.71 -8.44
N ARG A 19 -25.49 17.19 -7.20
CA ARG A 19 -24.53 17.52 -6.14
C ARG A 19 -23.87 16.29 -5.51
N LEU A 20 -24.31 15.07 -5.84
CA LEU A 20 -23.85 13.84 -5.20
C LEU A 20 -23.39 12.84 -6.24
N ASP A 21 -22.12 12.47 -6.13
CA ASP A 21 -21.47 11.46 -6.96
C ASP A 21 -21.11 10.26 -6.09
N ILE A 22 -21.42 9.07 -6.58
CA ILE A 22 -21.09 7.80 -5.94
C ILE A 22 -20.26 6.99 -6.91
N THR A 23 -19.04 6.63 -6.55
CA THR A 23 -18.15 5.83 -7.38
C THR A 23 -17.88 4.49 -6.71
N GLY A 24 -18.23 3.40 -7.41
CA GLY A 24 -17.92 2.03 -7.00
C GLY A 24 -16.88 1.43 -7.93
N GLY A 25 -15.87 0.78 -7.36
CA GLY A 25 -14.81 0.12 -8.12
C GLY A 25 -14.42 -1.23 -7.54
N LEU A 26 -13.96 -2.13 -8.40
CA LEU A 26 -13.47 -3.43 -8.01
C LEU A 26 -12.27 -3.82 -8.88
N ARG A 27 -11.22 -4.33 -8.25
CA ARG A 27 -10.10 -4.97 -8.93
C ARG A 27 -9.90 -6.37 -8.36
N ALA A 28 -9.74 -7.35 -9.24
CA ALA A 28 -9.36 -8.71 -8.90
C ALA A 28 -7.97 -8.98 -9.47
N THR A 29 -7.07 -9.48 -8.63
CA THR A 29 -5.68 -9.78 -9.01
C THR A 29 -5.37 -11.23 -8.64
N HIS A 30 -4.65 -11.93 -9.51
CA HIS A 30 -4.13 -13.28 -9.30
C HIS A 30 -2.63 -13.27 -9.62
N ASP A 31 -1.81 -13.55 -8.61
CA ASP A 31 -0.35 -13.55 -8.70
C ASP A 31 0.19 -14.96 -8.51
N ARG A 32 1.22 -15.31 -9.28
CA ARG A 32 1.96 -16.56 -9.16
C ARG A 32 3.44 -16.25 -9.04
N SER A 33 4.11 -16.88 -8.09
CA SER A 33 5.56 -16.76 -7.90
C SER A 33 6.19 -18.14 -7.88
N GLU A 34 7.29 -18.28 -8.61
CA GLU A 34 8.09 -19.52 -8.70
C GLU A 34 9.55 -19.26 -8.32
N ILE A 35 10.07 -20.13 -7.46
CA ILE A 35 11.50 -20.21 -7.12
C ILE A 35 12.05 -21.55 -7.58
N ASP A 36 13.16 -21.44 -8.31
CA ASP A 36 14.08 -22.53 -8.63
C ASP A 36 15.42 -22.21 -7.98
N ALA A 37 15.90 -23.10 -7.12
CA ALA A 37 17.23 -22.98 -6.54
C ALA A 37 17.94 -24.32 -6.57
N PHE A 38 19.13 -24.30 -7.15
CA PHE A 38 20.00 -25.44 -7.27
C PHE A 38 21.38 -25.08 -6.72
N ARG A 39 21.93 -25.96 -5.88
CA ARG A 39 23.31 -25.90 -5.42
C ARG A 39 23.92 -27.28 -5.54
N ALA A 40 24.94 -27.39 -6.39
CA ALA A 40 25.75 -28.59 -6.51
C ALA A 40 26.58 -28.81 -5.22
N ASP A 41 26.68 -30.06 -4.79
CA ASP A 41 27.56 -30.46 -3.70
C ASP A 41 29.00 -30.60 -4.21
N SER A 42 29.73 -29.48 -4.29
CA SER A 42 31.08 -29.44 -4.82
C SER A 42 32.13 -30.16 -3.96
N TYR A 43 31.77 -30.58 -2.73
CA TYR A 43 32.70 -31.13 -1.74
C TYR A 43 32.27 -32.49 -1.17
N SER A 44 31.27 -33.16 -1.77
CA SER A 44 30.74 -34.46 -1.30
C SER A 44 30.30 -34.46 0.18
N THR A 45 29.85 -33.30 0.66
CA THR A 45 29.45 -33.06 2.04
C THR A 45 28.02 -33.52 2.36
N GLY A 46 27.25 -33.90 1.34
CA GLY A 46 25.81 -34.13 1.43
C GLY A 46 24.99 -32.83 1.49
N MET A 47 25.63 -31.66 1.29
CA MET A 47 25.02 -30.34 1.46
C MET A 47 24.50 -29.70 0.15
N GLY A 48 24.43 -30.47 -0.94
CA GLY A 48 23.78 -30.04 -2.17
C GLY A 48 22.26 -29.98 -1.99
N PHE A 49 21.60 -29.06 -2.71
CA PHE A 49 20.14 -28.94 -2.68
C PHE A 49 19.57 -28.62 -4.06
N ASP A 50 18.38 -29.15 -4.32
CA ASP A 50 17.57 -28.83 -5.48
C ASP A 50 16.13 -28.67 -4.99
N PHE A 51 15.53 -27.50 -5.23
CA PHE A 51 14.12 -27.28 -4.96
C PHE A 51 13.46 -26.35 -5.99
N ASN A 52 12.28 -26.80 -6.45
CA ASN A 52 11.29 -26.00 -7.18
C ASN A 52 10.08 -25.79 -6.25
N ARG A 53 9.70 -24.52 -6.01
CA ARG A 53 8.49 -24.18 -5.25
C ARG A 53 7.66 -23.13 -5.99
N LYS A 54 6.35 -23.33 -5.97
CA LYS A 54 5.35 -22.45 -6.59
C LYS A 54 4.35 -21.97 -5.53
N ALA A 55 4.02 -20.69 -5.53
CA ALA A 55 2.97 -20.09 -4.70
C ALA A 55 2.03 -19.26 -5.58
N SER A 56 0.73 -19.32 -5.30
CA SER A 56 -0.30 -18.54 -5.98
C SER A 56 -1.14 -17.78 -4.97
N PHE A 57 -1.41 -16.51 -5.24
CA PHE A 57 -2.16 -15.61 -4.38
C PHE A 57 -3.27 -14.94 -5.18
N SER A 58 -4.45 -14.81 -4.58
CA SER A 58 -5.55 -14.07 -5.17
C SER A 58 -6.06 -13.03 -4.20
N SER A 59 -6.49 -11.89 -4.74
CA SER A 59 -6.99 -10.80 -3.93
C SER A 59 -8.03 -9.98 -4.68
N VAL A 60 -9.02 -9.50 -3.92
CA VAL A 60 -10.04 -8.57 -4.39
C VAL A 60 -9.92 -7.24 -3.65
N GLN A 61 -9.83 -6.16 -4.41
CA GLN A 61 -9.62 -4.79 -3.96
C GLN A 61 -10.87 -3.96 -4.29
N PRO A 62 -11.87 -3.90 -3.39
CA PRO A 62 -13.00 -2.98 -3.55
C PRO A 62 -12.59 -1.54 -3.27
N LYS A 63 -13.31 -0.61 -3.92
CA LYS A 63 -13.25 0.84 -3.70
C LYS A 63 -14.68 1.40 -3.71
N LEU A 64 -14.97 2.27 -2.77
CA LEU A 64 -16.18 3.09 -2.74
C LEU A 64 -15.76 4.52 -2.45
N ALA A 65 -16.23 5.46 -3.26
CA ALA A 65 -16.04 6.88 -3.06
C ALA A 65 -17.37 7.63 -3.13
N LEU A 66 -17.49 8.66 -2.32
CA LEU A 66 -18.61 9.60 -2.27
C LEU A 66 -18.05 10.99 -2.46
N GLY A 67 -18.69 11.79 -3.31
CA GLY A 67 -18.39 13.20 -3.50
C GLY A 67 -19.66 14.02 -3.37
N TYR A 68 -19.63 15.07 -2.55
CA TYR A 68 -20.78 15.95 -2.34
C TYR A 68 -20.41 17.42 -2.54
N GLN A 69 -21.18 18.12 -3.37
CA GLN A 69 -20.99 19.53 -3.70
C GLN A 69 -21.82 20.42 -2.76
N PHE A 70 -21.19 20.97 -1.72
CA PHE A 70 -21.85 21.81 -0.69
C PHE A 70 -22.18 23.23 -1.16
N THR A 71 -21.36 23.80 -2.04
CA THR A 71 -21.60 25.05 -2.80
C THR A 71 -20.93 24.90 -4.17
N PRO A 72 -21.12 25.78 -5.16
CA PRO A 72 -20.37 25.69 -6.43
C PRO A 72 -18.85 25.59 -6.24
N ASP A 73 -18.34 26.20 -5.17
CA ASP A 73 -16.90 26.27 -4.89
C ASP A 73 -16.42 25.28 -3.83
N LEU A 74 -17.29 24.66 -3.04
CA LEU A 74 -16.93 23.75 -1.93
C LEU A 74 -17.44 22.33 -2.17
N ARG A 75 -16.52 21.37 -2.21
CA ARG A 75 -16.79 19.94 -2.39
C ARG A 75 -16.17 19.11 -1.27
N GLY A 76 -16.96 18.23 -0.68
CA GLY A 76 -16.47 17.17 0.20
C GLY A 76 -16.32 15.85 -0.51
N PHE A 77 -15.44 15.00 -0.01
CA PHE A 77 -15.31 13.62 -0.47
C PHE A 77 -15.00 12.67 0.68
N ALA A 78 -15.38 11.42 0.51
CA ALA A 78 -14.97 10.31 1.36
C ALA A 78 -14.67 9.09 0.49
N VAL A 79 -13.63 8.34 0.81
CA VAL A 79 -13.19 7.15 0.07
C VAL A 79 -12.85 6.05 1.06
N VAL A 80 -13.35 4.85 0.78
CA VAL A 80 -12.88 3.62 1.40
C VAL A 80 -12.36 2.69 0.31
N SER A 81 -11.17 2.14 0.51
CA SER A 81 -10.56 1.24 -0.46
C SER A 81 -9.68 0.20 0.22
N ARG A 82 -9.51 -0.95 -0.44
CA ARG A 82 -8.59 -2.00 0.02
C ARG A 82 -7.41 -2.12 -0.93
N GLY A 83 -6.20 -1.91 -0.42
CA GLY A 83 -4.95 -2.22 -1.09
C GLY A 83 -4.47 -3.65 -0.80
N TYR A 84 -3.64 -4.18 -1.69
CA TYR A 84 -3.05 -5.50 -1.59
C TYR A 84 -1.61 -5.47 -2.06
N LYS A 85 -0.72 -6.11 -1.29
CA LYS A 85 0.65 -6.39 -1.67
C LYS A 85 0.79 -7.91 -1.79
N PRO A 86 1.18 -8.44 -2.96
CA PRO A 86 1.30 -9.87 -3.16
C PRO A 86 2.34 -10.47 -2.21
N GLY A 87 2.08 -11.71 -1.81
CA GLY A 87 3.05 -12.57 -1.14
C GLY A 87 4.17 -12.98 -2.10
N GLY A 88 5.11 -13.79 -1.62
CA GLY A 88 6.21 -14.26 -2.45
C GLY A 88 7.22 -15.07 -1.65
N PHE A 89 8.46 -15.08 -2.07
CA PHE A 89 9.55 -15.78 -1.38
C PHE A 89 10.71 -14.82 -1.11
N ASN A 90 11.54 -15.11 -0.11
CA ASN A 90 12.67 -14.26 0.26
C ASN A 90 13.78 -14.30 -0.82
N HIS A 91 14.43 -13.16 -1.08
CA HIS A 91 15.43 -13.02 -2.16
C HIS A 91 16.83 -13.53 -1.78
N SER A 92 17.12 -13.72 -0.48
CA SER A 92 18.38 -14.28 0.02
C SER A 92 18.16 -15.69 0.53
N ILE A 93 18.49 -16.68 -0.30
CA ILE A 93 18.33 -18.09 0.05
C ILE A 93 19.70 -18.66 0.41
N SER A 94 19.96 -18.84 1.72
CA SER A 94 21.18 -19.52 2.21
C SER A 94 20.91 -20.95 2.68
N SER A 95 19.64 -21.35 2.85
CA SER A 95 19.22 -22.70 3.25
C SER A 95 17.80 -23.04 2.80
N THR A 96 17.41 -24.33 2.83
CA THR A 96 16.04 -24.83 2.55
C THR A 96 14.98 -24.30 3.53
N ILE A 97 15.40 -23.75 4.67
CA ILE A 97 14.55 -23.07 5.67
C ILE A 97 14.24 -21.62 5.26
N ASP A 98 15.11 -20.98 4.46
CA ASP A 98 14.92 -19.60 3.97
C ASP A 98 13.94 -19.50 2.78
N ALA A 99 13.54 -20.64 2.21
CA ALA A 99 12.52 -20.76 1.17
C ALA A 99 11.07 -20.62 1.70
N ALA A 100 10.91 -20.00 2.88
CA ALA A 100 9.61 -19.68 3.45
C ALA A 100 8.92 -18.60 2.61
N SER A 101 7.72 -18.92 2.13
CA SER A 101 6.89 -17.94 1.44
C SER A 101 6.35 -16.92 2.44
N TYR A 102 6.43 -15.63 2.12
CA TYR A 102 5.70 -14.60 2.85
C TYR A 102 4.28 -14.50 2.29
N ASN A 103 3.32 -14.45 3.19
CA ASN A 103 1.91 -14.32 2.83
C ASN A 103 1.60 -12.91 2.31
N PRO A 104 0.53 -12.77 1.51
CA PRO A 104 0.08 -11.47 1.05
C PRO A 104 -0.38 -10.59 2.21
N GLU A 105 -0.16 -9.29 2.05
CA GLU A 105 -0.59 -8.27 2.98
C GLU A 105 -1.73 -7.46 2.36
N SER A 106 -2.71 -7.06 3.18
CA SER A 106 -3.78 -6.18 2.73
C SER A 106 -3.96 -5.01 3.69
N ALA A 107 -4.33 -3.85 3.15
CA ALA A 107 -4.54 -2.65 3.93
C ALA A 107 -5.85 -1.97 3.52
N TRP A 108 -6.65 -1.58 4.49
CA TRP A 108 -7.82 -0.74 4.27
C TRP A 108 -7.44 0.73 4.45
N ASN A 109 -7.77 1.56 3.47
CA ASN A 109 -7.64 3.00 3.54
C ASN A 109 -9.02 3.64 3.66
N PHE A 110 -9.16 4.52 4.65
CA PHE A 110 -10.32 5.39 4.85
C PHE A 110 -9.82 6.82 4.76
N GLU A 111 -10.33 7.58 3.79
CA GLU A 111 -9.96 8.96 3.58
C GLU A 111 -11.21 9.82 3.50
N ALA A 112 -11.17 11.00 4.09
CA ALA A 112 -12.21 12.00 3.94
C ALA A 112 -11.58 13.38 3.86
N GLY A 113 -12.16 14.27 3.08
CA GLY A 113 -11.61 15.60 2.90
C GLY A 113 -12.58 16.56 2.25
N VAL A 114 -12.11 17.80 2.15
CA VAL A 114 -12.81 18.90 1.48
C VAL A 114 -11.85 19.63 0.56
N ARG A 115 -12.39 20.14 -0.53
CA ARG A 115 -11.71 21.05 -1.46
C ARG A 115 -12.60 22.26 -1.67
N SER A 116 -12.01 23.44 -1.57
CA SER A 116 -12.66 24.72 -1.84
C SER A 116 -11.88 25.48 -2.88
N ASP A 117 -12.56 25.99 -3.89
CA ASP A 117 -12.05 27.02 -4.78
C ASP A 117 -12.35 28.39 -4.15
N LEU A 118 -11.43 29.34 -4.31
CA LEU A 118 -11.43 30.67 -3.71
C LEU A 118 -11.14 31.71 -4.79
N LEU A 119 -11.57 32.96 -4.57
CA LEU A 119 -11.30 34.08 -5.47
C LEU A 119 -11.75 33.79 -6.92
N ASP A 120 -12.97 33.26 -7.09
CA ASP A 120 -13.53 32.83 -8.39
C ASP A 120 -12.61 31.86 -9.16
N GLY A 121 -12.07 30.87 -8.44
CA GLY A 121 -11.20 29.83 -9.01
C GLY A 121 -9.74 30.25 -9.20
N ARG A 122 -9.32 31.41 -8.67
CA ARG A 122 -7.90 31.86 -8.73
C ARG A 122 -7.02 31.21 -7.66
N ALA A 123 -7.61 30.60 -6.64
CA ALA A 123 -6.90 29.82 -5.63
C ALA A 123 -7.73 28.60 -5.23
N SER A 124 -7.06 27.51 -4.83
CA SER A 124 -7.72 26.29 -4.35
C SER A 124 -7.12 25.87 -3.01
N LEU A 125 -7.96 25.52 -2.05
CA LEU A 125 -7.57 24.98 -0.75
C LEU A 125 -8.15 23.58 -0.59
N ALA A 126 -7.34 22.64 -0.12
CA ALA A 126 -7.79 21.28 0.16
C ALA A 126 -7.27 20.81 1.52
N ALA A 127 -8.10 20.07 2.24
CA ALA A 127 -7.76 19.45 3.51
C ALA A 127 -8.32 18.03 3.54
N SER A 128 -7.52 17.06 3.99
CA SER A 128 -7.97 15.68 4.12
C SER A 128 -7.39 15.01 5.37
N VAL A 129 -8.11 14.00 5.83
CA VAL A 129 -7.71 13.09 6.90
C VAL A 129 -7.74 11.67 6.35
N TYR A 130 -6.75 10.87 6.71
CA TYR A 130 -6.65 9.48 6.26
C TYR A 130 -6.34 8.56 7.44
N HIS A 131 -6.86 7.35 7.37
CA HIS A 131 -6.61 6.28 8.32
C HIS A 131 -6.40 4.97 7.56
N ILE A 132 -5.26 4.33 7.80
CA ILE A 132 -4.89 3.07 7.13
C ILE A 132 -4.78 1.97 8.18
N ARG A 133 -5.52 0.88 7.97
CA ARG A 133 -5.47 -0.33 8.79
C ARG A 133 -4.89 -1.48 7.98
N SER A 134 -3.69 -1.93 8.34
CA SER A 134 -3.04 -3.10 7.75
C SER A 134 -3.46 -4.39 8.45
N SER A 135 -3.54 -5.48 7.69
CA SER A 135 -3.72 -6.84 8.19
C SER A 135 -2.78 -7.77 7.42
N THR A 136 -1.88 -8.41 8.18
CA THR A 136 -0.93 -9.41 7.68
C THR A 136 -1.48 -10.80 7.99
N SER A 137 -1.63 -11.65 6.97
CA SER A 137 -1.91 -13.07 7.18
C SER A 137 -0.63 -13.76 7.65
N ARG A 138 -0.48 -14.11 8.93
CA ARG A 138 0.73 -14.81 9.42
C ARG A 138 0.74 -16.25 8.91
N SER A 139 1.86 -16.68 8.32
CA SER A 139 2.09 -18.10 8.03
C SER A 139 2.14 -18.89 9.34
N MET A 140 1.40 -19.99 9.40
CA MET A 140 1.54 -21.01 10.44
C MET A 140 2.90 -21.70 10.26
N SER A 141 3.88 -21.32 11.08
CA SER A 141 4.91 -22.25 11.53
C SER A 141 5.22 -21.98 12.99
N GLY A 142 4.67 -22.81 13.87
CA GLY A 142 5.23 -23.15 15.18
C GLY A 142 5.45 -22.03 16.19
N ARG A 143 4.64 -22.10 17.26
CA ARG A 143 4.75 -21.40 18.57
C ARG A 143 4.17 -19.99 18.63
N SER A 144 3.00 -19.96 19.28
CA SER A 144 2.36 -18.80 19.88
C SER A 144 3.36 -17.94 20.65
N ALA A 145 3.46 -16.68 20.25
CA ALA A 145 3.74 -15.56 21.13
C ALA A 145 3.02 -14.34 20.54
N SER A 146 1.84 -14.02 21.08
CA SER A 146 1.15 -12.77 20.78
C SER A 146 1.97 -11.61 21.32
N SER A 147 2.64 -10.87 20.43
CA SER A 147 3.18 -9.56 20.76
C SER A 147 2.42 -8.52 19.95
N SER A 148 1.54 -7.81 20.65
CA SER A 148 0.86 -6.62 20.17
C SER A 148 1.84 -5.46 20.27
N SER A 149 2.33 -4.94 19.14
CA SER A 149 3.10 -3.70 19.11
C SER A 149 2.26 -2.56 18.52
N GLU A 150 1.71 -1.74 19.40
CA GLU A 150 1.21 -0.41 19.05
C GLU A 150 2.41 0.51 18.80
N MET A 151 2.65 0.88 17.54
CA MET A 151 3.65 1.89 17.18
C MET A 151 2.97 3.21 16.88
N TRP A 152 2.93 4.07 17.90
CA TRP A 152 2.62 5.48 17.78
C TRP A 152 3.82 6.20 17.15
N ALA A 153 3.66 6.75 15.93
CA ALA A 153 4.67 7.60 15.33
C ALA A 153 4.22 9.08 15.44
N ARG A 154 4.56 9.74 16.55
CA ARG A 154 4.53 11.21 16.62
C ARG A 154 5.75 11.73 15.85
N ARG A 155 5.55 12.17 14.60
CA ARG A 155 6.56 12.97 13.90
C ARG A 155 6.47 14.42 14.40
N LYS A 156 7.50 14.86 15.14
CA LYS A 156 7.76 16.29 15.40
C LYS A 156 8.24 16.94 14.10
N ALA A 157 7.61 18.04 13.71
CA ALA A 157 8.09 18.91 12.64
C ALA A 157 9.41 19.61 13.05
N PRO A 158 10.40 19.77 12.16
CA PRO A 158 11.57 20.57 12.45
C PRO A 158 11.22 22.07 12.46
N ALA A 159 11.72 22.76 13.47
CA ALA A 159 11.58 24.21 13.65
C ALA A 159 12.37 24.97 12.57
N LEU A 160 11.68 25.91 11.92
CA LEU A 160 12.26 26.90 11.02
C LEU A 160 13.02 27.93 11.87
N ASN A 161 14.32 28.10 11.64
CA ASN A 161 15.12 29.11 12.34
C ASN A 161 15.58 30.18 11.33
N TRP A 162 15.05 31.38 11.46
CA TRP A 162 15.40 32.57 10.70
C TRP A 162 16.40 33.40 11.51
N LYS A 163 17.54 33.73 10.91
CA LYS A 163 18.31 34.92 11.28
C LYS A 163 18.76 35.65 10.03
N ALA A 164 18.34 36.91 9.97
CA ALA A 164 18.68 37.89 8.95
C ALA A 164 19.89 38.73 9.35
N HIS A 165 20.40 39.43 8.31
CA HIS A 165 21.18 40.67 8.27
C HIS A 165 22.70 40.59 8.02
N GLY A 166 23.10 41.25 6.93
CA GLY A 166 24.26 42.16 6.92
C GLY A 166 25.33 41.87 5.87
N ALA A 167 25.27 42.56 4.73
CA ALA A 167 26.30 42.64 3.68
C ALA A 167 27.52 43.52 4.12
N PRO A 168 28.41 44.00 3.21
CA PRO A 168 29.14 43.40 2.08
C PRO A 168 30.69 43.57 2.26
N GLN A 169 31.53 43.05 1.36
CA GLN A 169 32.54 43.82 0.61
C GLN A 169 33.50 42.95 -0.23
N THR A 170 33.91 43.58 -1.31
CA THR A 170 34.84 43.24 -2.38
C THR A 170 36.30 43.07 -1.91
N ALA A 171 37.05 42.23 -2.63
CA ALA A 171 38.41 42.51 -3.09
C ALA A 171 38.65 41.71 -4.38
#